data_AF-A0A817T5L9-F1
#
_entry.id   AF-A0A817T5L9-F1
#
_cell.length_a   1.000
_cell.length_b   1.000
_cell.length_c   1.000
_cell.angle_alpha   90.00
_cell.angle_beta   90.00
_cell.angle_gamma   90.00
#
_symmetry.space_group_name_H-M   'P 1'
#
loop_
_entity.id
_entity.type
_entity.pdbx_description
1 polymer ?
#
loop_
_entity_poly.entity_id
_entity_poly.type
_entity_poly.pdbx_seq_one_letter_code
_entity_poly.pdbx_strand_id
1 'polypeptide(L)'
;LYHPINTFETIICTCIACFLLGEVTPLSRLLQTPTIDFGIAHHHVSSLLKTFDAREADAINYFKNIVFEQAKEIAKELLVQSTAPRTYQRRHGQDILDPEEFYRDQVFLPFLRELKAN
;
A
#
# COMPACT_ATOMS: atom_id res chain seq x y z
N LEU A 1 -25.22 -3.47 3.73
CA LEU A 1 -24.01 -4.31 3.82
C LEU A 1 -23.01 -4.08 2.67
N TYR A 2 -23.44 -3.69 1.46
CA TYR A 2 -22.53 -3.40 0.31
C TYR A 2 -21.95 -1.97 0.25
N HIS A 3 -22.33 -1.05 1.15
CA HIS A 3 -21.92 0.35 1.05
C HIS A 3 -20.43 0.70 1.26
N PRO A 4 -19.61 -0.03 2.04
CA PRO A 4 -18.23 0.42 2.29
C PRO A 4 -17.29 0.24 1.07
N ILE A 5 -17.55 -0.74 0.20
CA ILE A 5 -16.69 -1.06 -0.96
C ILE A 5 -16.72 0.04 -2.04
N ASN A 6 -17.72 0.93 -2.01
CA ASN A 6 -17.94 1.94 -3.05
C ASN A 6 -17.25 3.29 -2.77
N THR A 7 -16.27 3.33 -1.85
CA THR A 7 -15.51 4.56 -1.54
C THR A 7 -14.10 4.47 -2.09
N PHE A 8 -13.57 5.59 -2.56
CA PHE A 8 -12.20 5.61 -3.08
C PHE A 8 -11.18 5.23 -2.01
N GLU A 9 -11.41 5.64 -0.76
CA GLU A 9 -10.61 5.25 0.41
C GLU A 9 -10.48 3.73 0.55
N THR A 10 -11.60 3.00 0.41
CA THR A 10 -11.56 1.54 0.50
C THR A 10 -10.79 0.93 -0.68
N ILE A 11 -10.98 1.45 -1.89
CA ILE A 11 -10.28 0.98 -3.09
C ILE A 11 -8.76 1.19 -2.94
N ILE A 12 -8.32 2.41 -2.66
CA ILE A 12 -6.89 2.74 -2.57
C ILE A 12 -6.20 2.03 -1.41
N CYS A 13 -6.84 1.93 -0.23
CA CYS A 13 -6.29 1.18 0.90
C CYS A 13 -6.17 -0.31 0.58
N THR A 14 -7.13 -0.88 -0.16
CA THR A 14 -7.05 -2.27 -0.62
C THR A 14 -5.91 -2.45 -1.62
N CYS A 15 -5.75 -1.55 -2.59
CA CYS A 15 -4.61 -1.58 -3.51
C CYS A 15 -3.28 -1.51 -2.77
N ILE A 16 -3.11 -0.55 -1.85
CA ILE A 16 -1.93 -0.41 -1.01
C ILE A 16 -1.62 -1.73 -0.29
N ALA A 17 -2.61 -2.33 0.37
CA ALA A 17 -2.43 -3.59 1.08
C ALA A 17 -2.06 -4.74 0.14
N CYS A 18 -2.74 -4.88 -1.00
CA CYS A 18 -2.43 -5.92 -1.98
C CYS A 18 -1.00 -5.82 -2.51
N PHE A 19 -0.53 -4.61 -2.85
CA PHE A 19 0.82 -4.42 -3.37
C PHE A 19 1.89 -4.69 -2.31
N LEU A 20 1.73 -4.17 -1.09
CA LEU A 20 2.72 -4.35 -0.03
C LEU A 20 2.74 -5.78 0.53
N LEU A 21 1.57 -6.37 0.81
CA LEU A 21 1.49 -7.74 1.31
C LEU A 21 1.76 -8.78 0.21
N GLY A 22 1.58 -8.41 -1.06
CA GLY A 22 1.99 -9.23 -2.20
C GLY A 22 3.47 -9.58 -2.16
N GLU A 23 4.33 -8.61 -1.80
CA GLU A 23 5.78 -8.81 -1.66
C GLU A 23 6.13 -9.80 -0.53
N VAL A 24 5.27 -9.92 0.49
CA VAL A 24 5.45 -10.85 1.63
C VAL A 24 5.05 -12.28 1.26
N THR A 25 4.22 -12.47 0.23
CA THR A 25 3.64 -13.77 -0.14
C THR A 25 4.66 -14.91 -0.29
N PRO A 26 5.82 -14.71 -0.96
CA PRO A 26 6.83 -15.77 -1.09
C PRO A 26 7.37 -16.24 0.26
N LEU A 27 7.65 -15.29 1.17
CA LEU A 27 8.12 -15.60 2.51
C LEU A 27 7.03 -16.32 3.32
N SER A 28 5.79 -15.86 3.26
CA SER A 28 4.66 -16.52 3.93
C SER A 28 4.48 -17.97 3.47
N ARG A 29 4.61 -18.23 2.16
CA ARG A 29 4.53 -19.60 1.62
C ARG A 29 5.67 -20.48 2.11
N LEU A 30 6.89 -19.93 2.16
CA LEU A 30 8.06 -20.64 2.67
C LEU A 30 7.90 -20.99 4.15
N LEU A 31 7.40 -20.07 4.98
CA LEU A 31 7.24 -20.31 6.42
C LEU A 31 6.14 -21.34 6.74
N GLN A 32 5.22 -21.58 5.79
CA GLN A 32 4.15 -22.56 5.93
C GLN A 32 4.56 -23.98 5.45
N THR A 33 5.80 -24.18 4.99
CA THR A 33 6.25 -25.52 4.59
C THR A 33 6.51 -26.42 5.81
N PRO A 34 6.31 -27.75 5.70
CA PRO A 34 6.47 -28.68 6.83
C PRO A 34 7.87 -28.67 7.44
N THR A 35 8.87 -28.35 6.62
CA THR A 35 10.26 -28.14 7.02
C THR A 35 10.64 -26.72 6.64
N ILE A 36 11.16 -25.96 7.60
CA ILE A 36 11.63 -24.61 7.38
C ILE A 36 13.14 -24.65 7.20
N ASP A 37 13.63 -24.20 6.04
CA ASP A 37 15.04 -23.90 5.85
C ASP A 37 15.28 -22.45 6.32
N PHE A 38 15.91 -22.30 7.49
CA PHE A 38 16.20 -20.99 8.07
C PHE A 38 17.16 -20.14 7.23
N GLY A 39 18.07 -20.76 6.47
CA GLY A 39 18.99 -20.04 5.60
C GLY A 39 18.25 -19.39 4.42
N ILE A 40 17.36 -20.16 3.79
CA ILE A 40 16.49 -19.67 2.72
C ILE A 40 15.52 -18.61 3.26
N ALA A 41 14.91 -18.84 4.42
CA ALA A 41 13.99 -17.88 5.04
C ALA A 41 14.70 -16.55 5.37
N HIS A 42 15.91 -16.61 5.93
CA HIS A 42 16.71 -15.42 6.20
C HIS A 42 17.05 -14.64 4.92
N HIS A 43 17.40 -15.35 3.83
CA HIS A 43 17.64 -14.72 2.54
C HIS A 43 16.38 -14.00 2.00
N HIS A 44 15.20 -14.63 2.10
CA HIS A 44 13.94 -14.00 1.70
C HIS A 44 13.61 -12.76 2.53
N VAL A 45 13.81 -12.80 3.85
CA VAL A 45 13.63 -11.62 4.71
C VAL A 45 14.57 -10.49 4.28
N SER A 46 15.86 -10.78 4.08
CA SER A 46 16.83 -9.77 3.63
C SER A 46 16.46 -9.16 2.27
N SER A 47 16.01 -9.99 1.33
CA SER A 47 15.54 -9.55 0.03
C SER A 47 14.30 -8.67 0.13
N LEU A 48 13.32 -9.06 0.95
CA LEU A 48 12.09 -8.32 1.19
C LEU A 48 12.36 -6.93 1.78
N LEU A 49 13.24 -6.84 2.78
CA LEU A 49 13.62 -5.55 3.38
C LEU A 49 14.29 -4.62 2.35
N LYS A 50 15.17 -5.15 1.49
CA LYS A 50 15.75 -4.37 0.39
C LYS A 50 14.70 -3.89 -0.61
N THR A 51 13.72 -4.73 -0.93
CA THR A 51 12.58 -4.32 -1.77
C THR A 51 11.83 -3.17 -1.10
N PHE A 52 11.51 -3.26 0.19
CA PHE A 52 10.84 -2.20 0.93
C PHE A 52 11.65 -0.91 1.01
N ASP A 53 12.98 -0.99 1.19
CA ASP A 53 13.87 0.17 1.11
C ASP A 53 13.81 0.84 -0.27
N ALA A 54 13.84 0.03 -1.34
CA ALA A 54 13.73 0.55 -2.71
C ALA A 54 12.35 1.18 -2.97
N ARG A 55 11.26 0.59 -2.46
CA ARG A 55 9.91 1.17 -2.54
C ARG A 55 9.79 2.49 -1.79
N GLU A 56 10.44 2.62 -0.63
CA GLU A 56 10.43 3.87 0.13
C GLU A 56 11.25 4.95 -0.58
N ALA A 57 12.43 4.61 -1.12
CA ALA A 57 13.27 5.54 -1.86
C ALA A 57 12.62 6.04 -3.16
N ASP A 58 11.82 5.20 -3.83
CA ASP A 58 11.10 5.53 -5.06
C ASP A 58 9.59 5.69 -4.83
N ALA A 59 9.17 6.06 -3.61
CA ALA A 59 7.76 6.05 -3.21
C ALA A 59 6.88 6.93 -4.10
N ILE A 60 7.40 8.07 -4.57
CA ILE A 60 6.65 8.97 -5.45
C ILE A 60 6.30 8.28 -6.77
N ASN A 61 7.28 7.72 -7.48
CA ASN A 61 7.03 7.11 -8.78
C ASN A 61 6.30 5.79 -8.64
N TYR A 62 6.67 4.96 -7.67
CA TYR A 62 6.02 3.68 -7.47
C TYR A 62 4.56 3.85 -7.07
N PHE A 63 4.27 4.73 -6.10
CA PHE A 63 2.90 4.96 -5.66
C PHE A 63 2.05 5.50 -6.81
N LYS A 64 2.53 6.52 -7.52
CA LYS A 64 1.83 7.12 -8.65
C LYS A 64 1.52 6.11 -9.76
N ASN A 65 2.57 5.50 -10.31
CA ASN A 65 2.48 4.74 -11.55
C ASN A 65 1.90 3.34 -11.37
N ILE A 66 2.00 2.77 -10.15
CA ILE A 66 1.58 1.40 -9.88
C ILE A 66 0.33 1.39 -9.00
N VAL A 67 0.42 1.95 -7.78
CA VAL A 67 -0.64 1.81 -6.78
C VAL A 67 -1.84 2.70 -7.10
N PHE A 68 -1.59 3.98 -7.39
CA PHE A 68 -2.62 4.99 -7.59
C PHE A 68 -3.33 4.84 -8.94
N GLU A 69 -2.58 4.57 -10.02
CA GLU A 69 -3.20 4.26 -11.31
C GLU A 69 -4.08 3.00 -11.26
N GLN A 70 -3.64 1.93 -10.58
CA GLN A 70 -4.49 0.74 -10.39
C GLN A 70 -5.77 1.07 -9.63
N ALA A 71 -5.68 1.86 -8.56
CA ALA A 71 -6.86 2.29 -7.81
C ALA A 71 -7.78 3.20 -8.64
N LYS A 72 -7.24 4.07 -9.50
CA LYS A 72 -8.02 4.90 -10.41
C LYS A 72 -8.79 4.08 -11.44
N GLU A 73 -8.17 3.08 -12.05
CA GLU A 73 -8.85 2.22 -13.01
C GLU A 73 -9.99 1.43 -12.34
N ILE A 74 -9.76 0.86 -11.15
CA ILE A 74 -10.83 0.19 -10.38
C ILE A 74 -11.95 1.18 -10.00
N ALA A 75 -11.60 2.38 -9.55
CA ALA A 75 -12.58 3.40 -9.19
C ALA A 75 -13.42 3.83 -10.40
N LYS A 76 -12.80 3.95 -11.58
CA LYS A 76 -13.47 4.26 -12.84
C LYS A 76 -14.45 3.16 -13.24
N GLU A 77 -14.08 1.89 -13.13
CA GLU A 77 -14.97 0.75 -13.39
C GLU A 77 -16.18 0.73 -12.45
N LEU A 78 -15.99 1.15 -11.20
CA LEU A 78 -17.03 1.19 -10.17
C LEU A 78 -17.79 2.52 -10.10
N LEU A 79 -17.51 3.48 -11.00
CA LEU A 79 -18.07 4.83 -11.01
C LEU A 79 -17.86 5.60 -9.69
N VAL A 80 -16.71 5.39 -9.06
CA VAL A 80 -16.27 6.05 -7.82
C VAL A 80 -15.29 7.17 -8.16
N GLN A 81 -15.49 8.36 -7.57
CA GLN A 81 -14.58 9.49 -7.76
C GLN A 81 -13.36 9.39 -6.84
N SER A 82 -12.17 9.64 -7.40
CA SER A 82 -10.94 9.81 -6.61
C SER A 82 -11.06 11.04 -5.71
N THR A 83 -10.98 10.82 -4.41
CA THR A 83 -11.17 11.86 -3.39
C THR A 83 -10.27 11.63 -2.19
N ALA A 84 -9.73 12.72 -1.63
CA ALA A 84 -9.05 12.71 -0.35
C ALA A 84 -10.07 12.78 0.81
N PRO A 85 -9.80 12.17 1.98
CA PRO A 85 -10.69 12.26 3.13
C PRO A 85 -10.84 13.69 3.66
N ARG A 86 -12.08 14.18 3.73
CA ARG A 86 -12.40 15.54 4.22
C ARG A 86 -11.97 15.79 5.67
N THR A 87 -11.84 14.74 6.47
CA THR A 87 -11.47 14.82 7.89
C THR A 87 -10.05 15.36 8.09
N TYR A 88 -9.14 15.10 7.14
CA TYR A 88 -7.76 15.56 7.23
C TYR A 88 -7.65 17.08 7.01
N GLN A 89 -8.35 17.60 5.99
CA GLN A 89 -8.42 19.03 5.69
C GLN A 89 -8.87 19.85 6.91
N ARG A 90 -9.84 19.33 7.68
CA ARG A 90 -10.36 19.98 8.88
C ARG A 90 -9.41 20.01 10.07
N ARG A 91 -8.46 19.07 10.16
CA ARG A 91 -7.57 18.92 11.34
C ARG A 91 -6.22 19.61 11.16
N HIS A 92 -5.70 19.68 9.95
CA HIS A 92 -4.35 20.19 9.69
C HIS A 92 -4.31 21.55 9.00
N GLY A 93 -5.47 22.12 8.60
CA GLY A 93 -5.54 23.45 7.97
C GLY A 93 -4.82 23.53 6.63
N GLN A 94 -4.47 22.39 6.04
CA GLN A 94 -3.88 22.27 4.71
C GLN A 94 -4.95 21.80 3.73
N ASP A 95 -5.10 22.53 2.64
CA ASP A 95 -5.82 22.07 1.46
C ASP A 95 -5.00 20.97 0.79
N ILE A 96 -5.08 19.74 1.32
CA ILE A 96 -4.68 18.59 0.53
C ILE A 96 -5.73 18.43 -0.56
N LEU A 97 -5.40 18.97 -1.74
CA LEU A 97 -6.23 18.90 -2.94
C LEU A 97 -5.95 17.62 -3.73
N ASP A 98 -4.76 17.04 -3.60
CA ASP A 98 -4.36 15.85 -4.36
C ASP A 98 -4.56 14.57 -3.53
N PRO A 99 -5.52 13.71 -3.92
CA PRO A 99 -5.69 12.40 -3.31
C PRO A 99 -4.43 11.52 -3.42
N GLU A 100 -3.63 11.68 -4.47
CA GLU A 100 -2.40 10.90 -4.67
C GLU A 100 -1.42 11.15 -3.52
N GLU A 101 -1.05 12.41 -3.29
CA GLU A 101 -0.14 12.80 -2.22
C GLU A 101 -0.68 12.42 -0.84
N PHE A 102 -1.98 12.60 -0.62
CA PHE A 102 -2.62 12.22 0.63
C PHE A 102 -2.36 10.74 0.97
N TYR A 103 -2.78 9.83 0.08
CA TYR A 103 -2.70 8.40 0.37
C TYR A 103 -1.26 7.89 0.34
N ARG A 104 -0.37 8.52 -0.44
CA ARG A 104 1.06 8.21 -0.40
C ARG A 104 1.65 8.49 0.99
N ASP A 105 1.46 9.71 1.48
CA ASP A 105 2.19 10.21 2.66
C ASP A 105 1.52 9.81 3.98
N GLN A 106 0.20 9.66 3.99
CA GLN A 106 -0.57 9.36 5.19
C GLN A 106 -0.93 7.88 5.35
N VAL A 107 -0.83 7.07 4.29
CA VAL A 107 -1.23 5.65 4.33
C VAL A 107 -0.11 4.73 3.83
N PHE A 108 0.32 4.88 2.57
CA PHE A 108 1.29 3.97 1.96
C PHE A 108 2.65 3.99 2.66
N LEU A 109 3.26 5.17 2.83
CA LEU A 109 4.56 5.31 3.49
C LEU A 109 4.53 4.86 4.96
N PRO A 110 3.56 5.29 5.79
CA PRO A 110 3.42 4.78 7.15
C PRO A 110 3.27 3.27 7.22
N PHE A 111 2.44 2.66 6.37
CA PHE A 111 2.23 1.21 6.39
C PHE A 111 3.48 0.45 5.92
N LEU A 112 4.17 0.93 4.88
CA LEU A 112 5.45 0.38 4.45
C LEU A 112 6.49 0.41 5.58
N ARG A 113 6.56 1.51 6.33
CA ARG A 113 7.48 1.64 7.47
C ARG A 113 7.12 0.69 8.60
N GLU A 114 5.83 0.48 8.87
CA GLU A 114 5.37 -0.47 9.87
C GLU A 114 5.75 -1.92 9.51
N LEU A 115 5.68 -2.28 8.23
CA LEU A 115 6.13 -3.57 7.71
C LEU A 115 7.66 -3.77 7.78
N LYS A 116 8.44 -2.69 7.90
CA LYS A 116 9.90 -2.75 8.08
C LYS A 116 10.32 -2.80 9.55
N ALA A 117 9.53 -2.18 10.43
CA ALA A 117 9.85 -2.00 11.84
C ALA A 117 9.49 -3.22 12.72
N ASN A 118 8.59 -4.07 12.23
CA ASN A 118 8.16 -5.32 12.87
C ASN A 118 8.67 -6.54 12.09
#